data_AF-A0AAU1APZ9-F1
#
_entry.id   AF-A0AAU1APZ9-F1
#
_cell.length_a   1.000
_cell.length_b   1.000
_cell.length_c   1.000
_cell.angle_alpha   90.00
_cell.angle_beta   90.00
_cell.angle_gamma   90.00
#
_symmetry.space_group_name_H-M   'P 1'
#
loop_
_entity.id
_entity.type
_entity.pdbx_description
1 polymer ?
#
loop_
_entity_poly.entity_id
_entity_poly.type
_entity_poly.pdbx_seq_one_letter_code
_entity_poly.pdbx_strand_id
1 'polypeptide(L)'
;MRIRSTLTALAVVLAGLVASAGSSTAAGTTTGSTSCGITWGSAERSAGALSDAPLVAVRTGGHDCYDRVVFEFAGPVDGYAVGYGETWTEGEGLALSPYTAGGALLRVSLWAPAYDAEHQGTVPYAVGEHVANLLRCSTLRDVVFGGSFEGYSTFAVGVRARLPFRTFTLAGPGTHSRVVLDVAHQW
;
A
#
# COMPACT_ATOMS: atom_id res chain seq x y z
N MET A 1 -62.43 41.08 -74.34
CA MET A 1 -61.38 41.70 -75.17
C MET A 1 -60.08 40.97 -74.87
N ARG A 2 -59.40 40.44 -75.90
CA ARG A 2 -58.15 39.64 -75.81
C ARG A 2 -56.94 40.53 -75.42
N ILE A 3 -55.84 39.85 -75.03
CA ILE A 3 -54.39 40.14 -75.24
C ILE A 3 -53.62 39.94 -73.90
N ARG A 4 -52.97 38.78 -73.65
CA ARG A 4 -51.53 38.44 -73.89
C ARG A 4 -50.59 39.54 -73.32
N SER A 5 -49.64 39.28 -72.39
CA SER A 5 -48.38 38.55 -72.63
C SER A 5 -47.49 38.49 -71.35
N THR A 6 -46.83 37.34 -71.17
CA THR A 6 -45.42 37.10 -70.75
C THR A 6 -44.86 37.47 -69.36
N LEU A 7 -44.63 36.41 -68.56
CA LEU A 7 -43.37 35.92 -67.98
C LEU A 7 -42.32 36.92 -67.44
N THR A 8 -42.01 36.80 -66.14
CA THR A 8 -40.63 36.64 -65.64
C THR A 8 -40.65 35.94 -64.28
N ALA A 9 -39.93 34.84 -64.19
CA ALA A 9 -39.73 34.03 -63.00
C ALA A 9 -38.70 34.67 -62.07
N LEU A 10 -38.92 34.57 -60.76
CA LEU A 10 -37.84 34.68 -59.77
C LEU A 10 -38.04 33.56 -58.74
N ALA A 11 -37.20 32.54 -58.85
CA ALA A 11 -37.13 31.43 -57.91
C ALA A 11 -36.42 31.91 -56.64
N VAL A 12 -37.15 31.99 -55.53
CA VAL A 12 -36.57 32.17 -54.20
C VAL A 12 -36.33 30.79 -53.62
N VAL A 13 -35.06 30.39 -53.56
CA VAL A 13 -34.60 29.17 -52.90
C VAL A 13 -34.64 29.41 -51.39
N LEU A 14 -35.60 28.79 -50.70
CA LEU A 14 -35.64 28.73 -49.24
C LEU A 14 -34.72 27.59 -48.78
N ALA A 15 -33.53 27.92 -48.30
CA ALA A 15 -32.63 26.95 -47.68
C ALA A 15 -33.18 26.58 -46.30
N GLY A 16 -33.61 25.32 -46.14
CA GLY A 16 -34.05 24.76 -44.87
C GLY A 16 -32.87 24.58 -43.90
N LEU A 17 -32.99 25.14 -42.70
CA LEU A 17 -32.14 24.77 -41.57
C LEU A 17 -32.57 23.40 -41.05
N VAL A 18 -31.80 22.37 -41.37
CA VAL A 18 -31.83 21.09 -40.66
C VAL A 18 -30.80 21.13 -39.55
N ALA A 19 -31.27 21.20 -38.30
CA ALA A 19 -30.44 21.06 -37.12
C ALA A 19 -29.99 19.60 -36.99
N SER A 20 -28.75 19.30 -37.36
CA SER A 20 -28.11 18.01 -37.08
C SER A 20 -27.72 17.98 -35.60
N ALA A 21 -28.46 17.22 -34.80
CA ALA A 21 -28.07 16.87 -33.44
C ALA A 21 -26.78 16.04 -33.50
N GLY A 22 -25.66 16.65 -33.13
CA GLY A 22 -24.38 15.95 -32.97
C GLY A 22 -24.48 14.99 -31.80
N SER A 23 -24.52 13.68 -32.07
CA SER A 23 -24.32 12.65 -31.06
C SER A 23 -22.85 12.68 -30.65
N SER A 24 -22.54 13.38 -29.57
CA SER A 24 -21.26 13.28 -28.90
C SER A 24 -21.15 11.90 -28.25
N THR A 25 -20.56 10.94 -28.97
CA THR A 25 -20.04 9.71 -28.36
C THR A 25 -18.89 10.12 -27.45
N ALA A 26 -19.19 10.30 -26.16
CA ALA A 26 -18.18 10.30 -25.12
C ALA A 26 -17.48 8.95 -25.21
N ALA A 27 -16.25 8.93 -25.69
CA ALA A 27 -15.38 7.78 -25.55
C ALA A 27 -15.25 7.53 -24.06
N GLY A 28 -15.99 6.53 -23.56
CA GLY A 28 -15.80 6.03 -22.22
C GLY A 28 -14.37 5.51 -22.17
N THR A 29 -13.49 6.25 -21.49
CA THR A 29 -12.22 5.68 -21.05
C THR A 29 -12.59 4.58 -20.08
N THR A 30 -12.68 3.34 -20.58
CA THR A 30 -12.67 2.17 -19.73
C THR A 30 -11.31 2.21 -19.06
N THR A 31 -11.23 2.78 -17.87
CA THR A 31 -10.12 2.54 -16.96
C THR A 31 -10.23 1.06 -16.61
N GLY A 32 -9.70 0.20 -17.49
CA GLY A 32 -9.53 -1.19 -17.17
C GLY A 32 -8.71 -1.20 -15.89
N SER A 33 -9.31 -1.65 -14.79
CA SER A 33 -8.56 -1.98 -13.59
C SER A 33 -7.51 -2.98 -14.06
N THR A 34 -6.26 -2.55 -14.16
CA THR A 34 -5.16 -3.46 -14.47
C THR A 34 -5.22 -4.52 -13.39
N SER A 35 -5.61 -5.74 -13.76
CA SER A 35 -5.64 -6.84 -12.80
C SER A 35 -4.23 -6.96 -12.24
N CYS A 36 -4.08 -6.75 -10.93
CA CYS A 36 -2.78 -6.67 -10.28
C CYS A 36 -2.00 -7.99 -10.25
N GLY A 37 -2.54 -9.07 -10.86
CA GLY A 37 -1.87 -10.37 -10.92
C GLY A 37 -1.48 -10.94 -9.55
N ILE A 38 -2.23 -10.56 -8.50
CA ILE A 38 -2.00 -10.97 -7.12
C ILE A 38 -2.31 -12.46 -7.00
N THR A 39 -1.28 -13.30 -6.88
CA THR A 39 -1.39 -14.76 -6.66
C THR A 39 -1.11 -15.19 -5.22
N TRP A 40 -0.81 -14.23 -4.36
CA TRP A 40 -0.43 -14.42 -2.96
C TRP A 40 -1.69 -14.49 -2.09
N GLY A 41 -1.59 -15.15 -0.94
CA GLY A 41 -2.69 -15.29 0.02
C GLY A 41 -2.40 -14.65 1.38
N SER A 42 -3.33 -14.84 2.33
CA SER A 42 -3.27 -14.27 3.69
C SER A 42 -2.77 -15.24 4.78
N ALA A 43 -2.12 -16.33 4.37
CA ALA A 43 -1.47 -17.25 5.28
C ALA A 43 -0.15 -16.66 5.82
N GLU A 44 0.31 -17.14 6.96
CA GLU A 44 1.56 -16.71 7.58
C GLU A 44 2.77 -16.85 6.64
N ARG A 45 3.75 -15.96 6.80
CA ARG A 45 5.04 -15.98 6.12
C ARG A 45 6.13 -15.96 7.16
N SER A 46 7.04 -16.92 7.11
CA SER A 46 8.22 -16.95 7.97
C SER A 46 9.42 -17.48 7.19
N ALA A 47 10.60 -16.92 7.44
CA ALA A 47 11.85 -17.31 6.82
C ALA A 47 13.05 -16.79 7.62
N GLY A 48 14.25 -17.27 7.27
CA GLY A 48 15.52 -16.74 7.74
C GLY A 48 15.94 -17.20 9.13
N ALA A 49 16.88 -16.47 9.73
CA ALA A 49 17.41 -16.73 11.05
C ALA A 49 17.58 -15.42 11.86
N LEU A 50 17.85 -15.56 13.16
CA LEU A 50 18.18 -14.43 14.03
C LEU A 50 19.46 -13.73 13.54
N SER A 51 19.47 -12.40 13.61
CA SER A 51 20.61 -11.55 13.26
C SER A 51 20.83 -10.48 14.32
N ASP A 52 22.09 -10.07 14.52
CA ASP A 52 22.45 -8.96 15.40
C ASP A 52 22.47 -7.61 14.67
N ALA A 53 22.16 -7.58 13.37
CA ALA A 53 22.15 -6.34 12.58
C ALA A 53 20.95 -5.47 12.96
N PRO A 54 21.16 -4.22 13.43
CA PRO A 54 20.09 -3.43 14.00
C PRO A 54 19.16 -2.85 12.93
N LEU A 55 17.87 -2.77 13.27
CA LEU A 55 16.87 -2.00 12.53
C LEU A 55 17.22 -0.51 12.60
N VAL A 56 17.31 0.16 11.46
CA VAL A 56 17.69 1.58 11.39
C VAL A 56 16.62 2.46 10.76
N ALA A 57 15.65 1.88 10.06
CA ALA A 57 14.53 2.64 9.52
C ALA A 57 13.29 1.78 9.25
N VAL A 58 12.13 2.39 9.45
CA VAL A 58 10.85 1.89 8.97
C VAL A 58 10.27 2.89 7.99
N ARG A 59 9.88 2.42 6.80
CA ARG A 59 9.34 3.27 5.73
C ARG A 59 8.09 2.66 5.13
N THR A 60 7.19 3.52 4.68
CA THR A 60 5.96 3.11 4.00
C THR A 60 5.86 3.75 2.62
N GLY A 61 5.18 3.07 1.71
CA GLY A 61 4.93 3.56 0.37
C GLY A 61 3.68 2.95 -0.24
N GLY A 62 2.83 3.77 -0.85
CA GLY A 62 1.73 3.30 -1.68
C GLY A 62 2.19 3.00 -3.09
N HIS A 63 1.73 1.88 -3.63
CA HIS A 63 1.86 1.49 -5.04
C HIS A 63 0.48 1.24 -5.63
N ASP A 64 0.37 1.12 -6.95
CA ASP A 64 -0.92 0.98 -7.64
C ASP A 64 -1.74 -0.24 -7.19
N CYS A 65 -1.06 -1.30 -6.73
CA CYS A 65 -1.65 -2.61 -6.44
C CYS A 65 -1.48 -3.07 -4.99
N TYR A 66 -0.63 -2.39 -4.22
CA TYR A 66 -0.28 -2.78 -2.86
C TYR A 66 0.28 -1.59 -2.10
N ASP A 67 0.18 -1.61 -0.78
CA ASP A 67 1.04 -0.78 0.06
C ASP A 67 2.23 -1.58 0.54
N ARG A 68 3.33 -0.91 0.81
CA ARG A 68 4.58 -1.50 1.26
C ARG A 68 4.99 -0.91 2.60
N VAL A 69 5.45 -1.77 3.50
CA VAL A 69 6.28 -1.44 4.65
C VAL A 69 7.68 -2.01 4.41
N VAL A 70 8.71 -1.21 4.63
CA VAL A 70 10.11 -1.61 4.52
C VAL A 70 10.78 -1.40 5.87
N PHE A 71 11.36 -2.48 6.40
CA PHE A 71 12.22 -2.48 7.57
C PHE A 71 13.66 -2.58 7.06
N GLU A 72 14.47 -1.54 7.27
CA GLU A 72 15.87 -1.50 6.82
C GLU A 72 16.82 -1.73 7.99
N PHE A 73 17.83 -2.57 7.78
CA PHE A 73 18.78 -3.00 8.79
C PHE A 73 20.21 -2.65 8.40
N ALA A 74 21.03 -2.26 9.37
CA ALA A 74 22.45 -1.97 9.16
C ALA A 74 23.31 -3.24 9.13
N GLY A 75 22.95 -4.18 8.26
CA GLY A 75 23.63 -5.46 8.09
C GLY A 75 22.71 -6.52 7.46
N PRO A 76 23.20 -7.77 7.35
CA PRO A 76 22.43 -8.86 6.78
C PRO A 76 21.31 -9.33 7.72
N VAL A 77 20.07 -9.22 7.27
CA VAL A 77 18.87 -9.75 7.92
C VAL A 77 18.00 -10.44 6.88
N ASP A 78 17.61 -11.67 7.18
CA ASP A 78 16.59 -12.42 6.44
C ASP A 78 15.48 -13.02 7.32
N GLY A 79 15.62 -12.94 8.65
CA GLY A 79 14.72 -13.50 9.65
C GLY A 79 13.44 -12.69 9.88
N TYR A 80 12.28 -13.33 9.68
CA TYR A 80 10.99 -12.74 10.01
C TYR A 80 9.90 -13.80 10.24
N ALA A 81 8.83 -13.38 10.91
CA ALA A 81 7.52 -14.02 10.91
C ALA A 81 6.42 -12.96 10.81
N VAL A 82 5.53 -13.10 9.83
CA VAL A 82 4.43 -12.18 9.56
C VAL A 82 3.13 -12.95 9.37
N GLY A 83 2.11 -12.63 10.15
CA GLY A 83 0.82 -13.30 10.09
C GLY A 83 -0.31 -12.49 10.70
N TYR A 84 -1.54 -12.80 10.33
CA TYR A 84 -2.71 -12.15 10.93
C TYR A 84 -2.94 -12.65 12.35
N GLY A 85 -3.16 -11.74 13.29
CA GLY A 85 -3.51 -12.10 14.67
C GLY A 85 -3.19 -11.02 15.68
N GLU A 86 -3.45 -11.35 16.95
CA GLU A 86 -3.07 -10.51 18.08
C GLU A 86 -1.54 -10.30 18.09
N THR A 87 -1.15 -9.10 18.50
CA THR A 87 0.24 -8.67 18.64
C THR A 87 0.43 -8.09 20.03
N TRP A 88 1.57 -8.34 20.63
CA TRP A 88 1.89 -7.89 21.98
C TRP A 88 3.20 -7.11 21.97
N THR A 89 3.39 -6.27 22.99
CA THR A 89 4.68 -5.62 23.23
C THR A 89 5.73 -6.66 23.64
N GLU A 90 6.97 -6.42 23.20
CA GLU A 90 8.12 -7.21 23.62
C GLU A 90 8.42 -6.98 25.11
N GLY A 91 8.84 -8.04 25.80
CA GLY A 91 9.16 -8.03 27.24
C GLY A 91 7.95 -7.99 28.18
N GLU A 92 7.01 -7.05 27.97
CA GLU A 92 5.86 -6.83 28.86
C GLU A 92 4.60 -7.64 28.48
N GLY A 93 4.41 -7.95 27.20
CA GLY A 93 3.26 -8.74 26.75
C GLY A 93 1.92 -7.99 26.73
N LEU A 94 1.94 -6.66 26.58
CA LEU A 94 0.72 -5.85 26.50
C LEU A 94 0.11 -5.92 25.09
N ALA A 95 -1.20 -6.12 24.99
CA ALA A 95 -1.89 -6.20 23.71
C ALA A 95 -1.82 -4.89 22.92
N LEU A 96 -1.41 -4.96 21.66
CA LEU A 96 -1.35 -3.82 20.74
C LEU A 96 -2.63 -3.66 19.91
N SER A 97 -3.49 -4.67 19.82
CA SER A 97 -4.72 -4.58 19.01
C SER A 97 -5.65 -3.42 19.39
N PRO A 98 -5.83 -3.02 20.67
CA PRO A 98 -6.72 -1.90 21.01
C PRO A 98 -6.19 -0.54 20.53
N TYR A 99 -4.90 -0.46 20.24
CA TYR A 99 -4.19 0.77 19.88
C TYR A 99 -3.80 0.81 18.40
N THR A 100 -4.02 -0.26 17.65
CA THR A 100 -3.62 -0.34 16.24
C THR A 100 -4.82 -0.08 15.34
N ALA A 101 -4.80 1.01 14.57
CA ALA A 101 -5.91 1.33 13.67
C ALA A 101 -6.01 0.33 12.51
N GLY A 102 -7.21 -0.18 12.23
CA GLY A 102 -7.45 -1.09 11.10
C GLY A 102 -8.66 -1.99 11.29
N GLY A 103 -9.05 -2.69 10.22
CA GLY A 103 -10.06 -3.75 10.26
C GLY A 103 -9.46 -5.15 10.44
N ALA A 104 -8.14 -5.29 10.29
CA ALA A 104 -7.38 -6.48 10.64
C ALA A 104 -5.94 -6.09 11.03
N LEU A 105 -5.26 -6.99 11.75
CA LEU A 105 -3.93 -6.77 12.29
C LEU A 105 -2.95 -7.83 11.79
N LEU A 106 -1.83 -7.39 11.21
CA LEU A 106 -0.67 -8.22 10.94
C LEU A 106 0.33 -8.08 12.09
N ARG A 107 0.62 -9.19 12.76
CA ARG A 107 1.77 -9.31 13.65
C ARG A 107 3.02 -9.44 12.79
N VAL A 108 3.97 -8.54 12.96
CA VAL A 108 5.28 -8.58 12.31
C VAL A 108 6.33 -8.77 13.39
N SER A 109 6.99 -9.91 13.39
CA SER A 109 8.16 -10.19 14.22
C SER A 109 9.38 -10.23 13.31
N LEU A 110 10.32 -9.31 13.54
CA LEU A 110 11.61 -9.25 12.85
C LEU A 110 12.64 -9.89 13.77
N TRP A 111 13.41 -10.85 13.25
CA TRP A 111 14.43 -11.55 14.05
C TRP A 111 15.75 -10.79 13.97
N ALA A 112 15.67 -9.52 14.34
CA ALA A 112 16.77 -8.60 14.44
C ALA A 112 16.43 -7.49 15.47
N PRO A 113 17.42 -6.99 16.22
CA PRO A 113 17.20 -5.99 17.25
C PRO A 113 16.90 -4.61 16.66
N ALA A 114 16.26 -3.74 17.46
CA ALA A 114 16.16 -2.30 17.19
C ALA A 114 17.08 -1.49 18.11
N TYR A 115 18.23 -2.08 18.47
CA TYR A 115 19.27 -1.50 19.31
C TYR A 115 20.67 -1.95 18.86
N ASP A 116 21.70 -1.17 19.17
CA ASP A 116 23.10 -1.46 18.84
C ASP A 116 23.79 -2.36 19.88
N ALA A 117 25.09 -2.62 19.71
CA ALA A 117 25.87 -3.47 20.62
C ALA A 117 25.94 -2.89 22.05
N GLU A 118 25.82 -1.58 22.19
CA GLU A 118 25.74 -0.82 23.44
C GLU A 118 24.32 -0.74 24.00
N HIS A 119 23.37 -1.49 23.42
CA HIS A 119 21.96 -1.55 23.79
C HIS A 119 21.24 -0.21 23.71
N GLN A 120 21.71 0.70 22.87
CA GLN A 120 21.05 1.96 22.58
C GLN A 120 20.07 1.79 21.41
N GLY A 121 18.88 2.35 21.53
CA GLY A 121 17.87 2.30 20.48
C GLY A 121 18.37 2.91 19.17
N THR A 122 18.23 2.19 18.07
CA THR A 122 18.69 2.60 16.73
C THR A 122 17.57 3.18 15.87
N VAL A 123 16.34 3.15 16.39
CA VAL A 123 15.17 3.85 15.86
C VAL A 123 14.63 4.81 16.94
N PRO A 124 13.99 5.93 16.55
CA PRO A 124 13.55 6.95 17.51
C PRO A 124 12.19 6.63 18.15
N TYR A 125 11.74 5.37 18.09
CA TYR A 125 10.37 4.99 18.44
C TYR A 125 10.26 4.49 19.89
N ALA A 126 9.25 4.97 20.61
CA ALA A 126 8.84 4.35 21.86
C ALA A 126 7.90 3.16 21.60
N VAL A 127 7.82 2.24 22.58
CA VAL A 127 6.82 1.16 22.55
C VAL A 127 5.41 1.78 22.51
N GLY A 128 4.58 1.31 21.60
CA GLY A 128 3.23 1.84 21.35
C GLY A 128 3.16 3.05 20.41
N GLU A 129 4.31 3.53 19.91
CA GLU A 129 4.32 4.66 18.97
C GLU A 129 3.87 4.24 17.56
N HIS A 130 3.15 5.14 16.89
CA HIS A 130 2.70 5.00 15.50
C HIS A 130 3.76 5.57 14.55
N VAL A 131 4.52 4.69 13.89
CA VAL A 131 5.83 5.07 13.31
C VAL A 131 5.80 5.38 11.81
N ALA A 132 4.67 5.23 11.14
CA ALA A 132 4.57 5.30 9.69
C ALA A 132 3.79 6.52 9.17
N ASN A 133 4.26 7.08 8.04
CA ASN A 133 3.49 8.03 7.25
C ASN A 133 2.60 7.28 6.25
N LEU A 134 1.28 7.36 6.44
CA LEU A 134 0.31 6.59 5.66
C LEU A 134 -0.48 7.42 4.65
N LEU A 135 -0.12 8.69 4.41
CA LEU A 135 -0.87 9.62 3.55
C LEU A 135 -1.11 9.11 2.11
N ARG A 136 -0.27 8.19 1.63
CA ARG A 136 -0.34 7.63 0.27
C ARG A 136 -0.74 6.15 0.26
N CYS A 137 -1.21 5.60 1.37
CA CYS A 137 -1.52 4.18 1.51
C CYS A 137 -3.03 3.91 1.48
N SER A 138 -3.47 3.03 0.58
CA SER A 138 -4.89 2.70 0.40
C SER A 138 -5.40 1.60 1.36
N THR A 139 -4.49 0.78 1.87
CA THR A 139 -4.74 -0.41 2.70
C THR A 139 -4.13 -0.33 4.09
N LEU A 140 -2.93 0.20 4.24
CA LEU A 140 -2.33 0.41 5.56
C LEU A 140 -3.15 1.45 6.32
N ARG A 141 -3.34 1.18 7.60
CA ARG A 141 -4.07 2.03 8.54
C ARG A 141 -3.22 2.38 9.75
N ASP A 142 -2.24 1.55 10.08
CA ASP A 142 -1.31 1.84 11.14
C ASP A 142 -0.02 1.01 11.03
N VAL A 143 1.04 1.47 11.68
CA VAL A 143 2.25 0.70 11.97
C VAL A 143 2.71 1.11 13.36
N VAL A 144 2.49 0.23 14.34
CA VAL A 144 2.77 0.49 15.74
C VAL A 144 3.99 -0.30 16.18
N PHE A 145 4.96 0.36 16.81
CA PHE A 145 6.15 -0.32 17.31
C PHE A 145 5.85 -1.06 18.62
N GLY A 146 6.05 -2.38 18.63
CA GLY A 146 5.85 -3.25 19.78
C GLY A 146 7.08 -3.37 20.70
N GLY A 147 8.19 -2.74 20.34
CA GLY A 147 9.44 -2.82 21.09
C GLY A 147 10.44 -3.82 20.50
N SER A 148 11.61 -3.87 21.13
CA SER A 148 12.66 -4.83 20.80
C SER A 148 13.27 -5.42 22.08
N PHE A 149 13.37 -6.74 22.11
CA PHE A 149 13.87 -7.52 23.24
C PHE A 149 14.52 -8.81 22.74
N GLU A 150 15.66 -9.19 23.31
CA GLU A 150 16.37 -10.45 23.02
C GLU A 150 16.61 -10.73 21.51
N GLY A 151 16.84 -9.68 20.71
CA GLY A 151 17.07 -9.80 19.27
C GLY A 151 15.80 -9.87 18.42
N TYR A 152 14.61 -9.72 19.00
CA TYR A 152 13.35 -9.61 18.28
C TYR A 152 12.87 -8.18 18.28
N SER A 153 12.32 -7.72 17.16
CA SER A 153 11.61 -6.43 17.06
C SER A 153 10.21 -6.67 16.52
N THR A 154 9.20 -6.25 17.28
CA THR A 154 7.80 -6.47 16.90
C THR A 154 7.14 -5.20 16.42
N PHE A 155 6.30 -5.33 15.40
CA PHE A 155 5.39 -4.31 14.92
C PHE A 155 3.98 -4.87 14.78
N ALA A 156 3.00 -4.06 15.18
CA ALA A 156 1.60 -4.27 14.86
C ALA A 156 1.25 -3.45 13.62
N VAL A 157 0.96 -4.12 12.49
CA VAL A 157 0.61 -3.45 11.23
C VAL A 157 -0.88 -3.54 10.99
N GLY A 158 -1.55 -2.42 11.18
CA GLY A 158 -2.98 -2.27 10.97
C GLY A 158 -3.30 -2.13 9.48
N VAL A 159 -4.24 -2.96 9.01
CA VAL A 159 -4.71 -2.95 7.61
C VAL A 159 -6.22 -2.84 7.57
N ARG A 160 -6.77 -2.29 6.48
CA ARG A 160 -8.21 -2.03 6.37
C ARG A 160 -9.09 -3.29 6.45
N ALA A 161 -8.56 -4.46 6.08
CA ALA A 161 -9.22 -5.75 6.11
C ALA A 161 -8.17 -6.87 6.02
N ARG A 162 -8.57 -8.12 6.22
CA ARG A 162 -7.71 -9.27 5.92
C ARG A 162 -7.52 -9.40 4.41
N LEU A 163 -6.32 -9.12 3.93
CA LEU A 163 -5.95 -9.03 2.52
C LEU A 163 -4.74 -9.93 2.25
N PRO A 164 -4.47 -10.32 0.99
CA PRO A 164 -3.22 -10.97 0.65
C PRO A 164 -2.01 -10.14 1.06
N PHE A 165 -1.02 -10.81 1.64
CA PHE A 165 0.25 -10.18 1.99
C PHE A 165 1.44 -11.11 1.64
N ARG A 166 2.59 -10.51 1.34
CA ARG A 166 3.83 -11.22 1.04
C ARG A 166 4.94 -10.54 1.78
N THR A 167 5.90 -11.35 2.21
CA THR A 167 7.08 -10.87 2.91
C THR A 167 8.29 -11.50 2.24
N PHE A 168 9.32 -10.71 2.02
CA PHE A 168 10.56 -11.12 1.39
C PHE A 168 11.68 -10.15 1.74
N THR A 169 12.92 -10.52 1.42
CA THR A 169 14.10 -9.72 1.70
C THR A 169 14.68 -9.11 0.43
N LEU A 170 15.31 -7.94 0.56
CA LEU A 170 16.04 -7.26 -0.50
C LEU A 170 17.38 -6.78 0.03
N ALA A 171 18.35 -6.60 -0.88
CA ALA A 171 19.52 -5.80 -0.58
C ALA A 171 19.11 -4.33 -0.30
N GLY A 172 19.76 -3.74 0.70
CA GLY A 172 19.71 -2.32 1.00
C GLY A 172 20.93 -1.58 0.41
N PRO A 173 21.12 -0.30 0.77
CA PRO A 173 22.31 0.44 0.41
C PRO A 173 23.55 -0.14 1.09
N GLY A 174 24.65 -0.32 0.36
CA GLY A 174 25.89 -0.84 0.93
C GLY A 174 25.72 -2.25 1.51
N THR A 175 25.99 -2.40 2.81
CA THR A 175 25.85 -3.68 3.55
C THR A 175 24.47 -3.89 4.16
N HIS A 176 23.55 -2.95 3.97
CA HIS A 176 22.22 -3.03 4.56
C HIS A 176 21.39 -4.14 3.89
N SER A 177 20.41 -4.66 4.62
CA SER A 177 19.33 -5.45 4.05
C SER A 177 17.97 -4.83 4.39
N ARG A 178 16.93 -5.34 3.74
CA ARG A 178 15.55 -4.91 3.97
C ARG A 178 14.65 -6.11 4.08
N VAL A 179 13.80 -6.13 5.11
CA VAL A 179 12.60 -6.98 5.13
C VAL A 179 11.44 -6.14 4.61
N VAL A 180 10.72 -6.67 3.62
CA VAL A 180 9.65 -5.97 2.92
C VAL A 180 8.34 -6.69 3.16
N LEU A 181 7.34 -5.97 3.63
CA LEU A 181 5.95 -6.41 3.70
C LEU A 181 5.14 -5.65 2.67
N ASP A 182 4.62 -6.35 1.67
CA ASP A 182 3.59 -5.80 0.79
C ASP A 182 2.21 -6.26 1.27
N VAL A 183 1.19 -5.42 1.11
CA VAL A 183 -0.22 -5.75 1.38
C VAL A 183 -1.06 -5.34 0.18
N ALA A 184 -1.75 -6.30 -0.45
CA ALA A 184 -2.49 -6.07 -1.68
C ALA A 184 -3.68 -5.13 -1.48
N HIS A 185 -3.93 -4.26 -2.47
CA HIS A 185 -5.10 -3.38 -2.47
C HIS A 185 -6.40 -4.13 -2.76
N GLN A 186 -6.37 -5.28 -3.41
CA GLN A 186 -7.57 -6.03 -3.77
C GLN A 186 -7.28 -7.53 -3.77
N TRP A 187 -8.33 -8.32 -3.59
CA TRP A 187 -8.37 -9.78 -3.68
C TRP A 187 -9.73 -10.18 -4.26
#